data_AF-A0A8D8C9Z3-F1
#
_entry.id   AF-A0A8D8C9Z3-F1
#
_cell.length_a   1.000
_cell.length_b   1.000
_cell.length_c   1.000
_cell.angle_alpha   90.00
_cell.angle_beta   90.00
_cell.angle_gamma   90.00
#
_symmetry.space_group_name_H-M   'P 1'
#
loop_
_entity.id
_entity.type
_entity.pdbx_description
1 polymer ?
#
loop_
_entity_poly.entity_id
_entity_poly.type
_entity_poly.pdbx_seq_one_letter_code
_entity_poly.pdbx_strand_id
1 'polypeptide(L)'
;QPDSDKVGIVSIIAHEYVHQFFGNLLAPKWWSFVWLNEGFANLYQFYLADISHPETNMRSRFGGVREAALRNDGDPTIRAMTHYVEDRNEVKRLFDGIAYSKSASVLHMFNYVFTETTFQKGLRYYIQQNKDNGVVEDQDLFDSLQQAVVEDARLPLSLTMHEVFSSWSNQPGAPLVTVTRVGTTNEYLFTQERFFTDPQETAPSQSWWIPITYSTSSGDGIFWMPPGVSGVSYEIDGEQILFDPESTGYYRINYDPQTWTNLIYELYENTDSIPRLSRSRLIDDSMQLAHAGKLDYGTAFKVIDYLQEETEFIPWATAASNFEYLHRMLRHDEEALQDLESYVAQLAEKLLVEYGLDSVKGESADAHDARMIALRWACKNNQQCREAASKRIETMRKRSSFAINSKSDQQLVCNELRRTNYGEYATMVENLRSMHDQRTRSIMIDAITCAEDKTVINDLLVSLSSNDFKEIEKLQIIQNMFKNSNVGLNTVVELLSETEYLSNINLSNRNLPKLLQTLADYVVEPAAATKLITIVQREAPTQLLAVQAKLRANQSWIQRNAAIVSSMLKNPAQVDLQQ
;
A
#
# COMPACT_ATOMS: atom_id res chain seq x y z
N GLN A 1 -8.84 -13.85 -19.18
CA GLN A 1 -9.11 -12.68 -18.34
C GLN A 1 -7.78 -12.08 -17.94
N PRO A 2 -7.63 -10.76 -17.84
CA PRO A 2 -6.57 -10.18 -17.04
C PRO A 2 -6.89 -10.56 -15.59
N ASP A 3 -6.43 -11.74 -15.20
CA ASP A 3 -6.47 -12.17 -13.81
C ASP A 3 -5.40 -11.36 -13.06
N SER A 4 -5.65 -10.99 -11.81
CA SER A 4 -4.62 -10.41 -10.93
C SER A 4 -3.35 -11.28 -10.90
N ASP A 5 -3.48 -12.59 -11.16
CA ASP A 5 -2.34 -13.50 -11.34
C ASP A 5 -1.50 -13.15 -12.58
N LYS A 6 -2.13 -12.74 -13.68
CA LYS A 6 -1.45 -12.29 -14.91
C LYS A 6 -0.67 -11.01 -14.65
N VAL A 7 -1.27 -10.03 -13.95
CA VAL A 7 -0.60 -8.77 -13.56
C VAL A 7 0.67 -9.07 -12.76
N GLY A 8 0.56 -9.96 -11.75
CA GLY A 8 1.71 -10.39 -10.95
C GLY A 8 2.80 -11.08 -11.78
N ILE A 9 2.44 -12.04 -12.64
CA ILE A 9 3.39 -12.78 -13.48
C ILE A 9 4.12 -11.84 -14.45
N VAL A 10 3.39 -10.98 -15.16
CA VAL A 10 3.98 -10.04 -16.12
C VAL A 10 4.93 -9.08 -15.41
N SER A 11 4.53 -8.56 -14.24
CA SER A 11 5.38 -7.69 -13.43
C SER A 11 6.68 -8.40 -13.00
N ILE A 12 6.62 -9.64 -12.53
CA ILE A 12 7.81 -10.39 -12.10
C ILE A 12 8.74 -10.64 -13.30
N ILE A 13 8.21 -11.10 -14.43
CA ILE A 13 9.04 -11.33 -15.62
C ILE A 13 9.72 -10.03 -16.07
N ALA A 14 8.97 -8.92 -16.09
CA ALA A 14 9.52 -7.61 -16.41
C ALA A 14 10.64 -7.21 -15.43
N HIS A 15 10.44 -7.40 -14.12
CA HIS A 15 11.44 -7.15 -13.07
C HIS A 15 12.75 -7.91 -13.34
N GLU A 16 12.67 -9.23 -13.57
CA GLU A 16 13.84 -10.07 -13.82
C GLU A 16 14.54 -9.76 -15.16
N TYR A 17 13.83 -9.19 -16.13
CA TYR A 17 14.40 -8.74 -17.40
C TYR A 17 15.21 -7.47 -17.22
N VAL A 18 14.81 -6.58 -16.31
CA VAL A 18 15.59 -5.39 -15.96
C VAL A 18 16.92 -5.77 -15.31
N HIS A 19 16.93 -6.84 -14.51
CA HIS A 19 18.17 -7.35 -13.89
C HIS A 19 19.23 -7.81 -14.88
N GLN A 20 18.87 -8.11 -16.13
CA GLN A 20 19.88 -8.40 -17.17
C GLN A 20 20.83 -7.22 -17.41
N PHE A 21 20.37 -5.99 -17.15
CA PHE A 21 21.18 -4.77 -17.19
C PHE A 21 21.61 -4.35 -15.77
N PHE A 22 20.64 -4.11 -14.88
CA PHE A 22 20.87 -3.59 -13.53
C PHE A 22 20.93 -4.73 -12.51
N GLY A 23 22.13 -5.25 -12.29
CA GLY A 23 22.41 -6.39 -11.42
C GLY A 23 23.34 -7.40 -12.07
N ASN A 24 23.09 -7.77 -13.34
CA ASN A 24 23.93 -8.72 -14.07
C ASN A 24 25.04 -8.04 -14.87
N LEU A 25 24.69 -7.09 -15.77
CA LEU A 25 25.67 -6.35 -16.55
C LEU A 25 26.40 -5.30 -15.70
N LEU A 26 25.64 -4.56 -14.89
CA LEU A 26 26.14 -3.60 -13.92
C LEU A 26 25.78 -4.09 -12.53
N ALA A 27 26.75 -4.73 -11.86
CA ALA A 27 26.60 -5.25 -10.50
C ALA A 27 27.10 -4.23 -9.47
N PRO A 28 26.39 -4.03 -8.35
CA PRO A 28 26.82 -3.11 -7.31
C PRO A 28 28.11 -3.62 -6.68
N LYS A 29 29.07 -2.72 -6.46
CA LYS A 29 30.36 -3.05 -5.85
C LYS A 29 30.23 -3.72 -4.48
N TRP A 30 29.21 -3.33 -3.74
CA TRP A 30 28.86 -3.91 -2.46
C TRP A 30 27.36 -3.84 -2.21
N TRP A 31 26.88 -4.63 -1.25
CA TRP A 31 25.47 -4.67 -0.85
C TRP A 31 24.94 -3.31 -0.37
N SER A 32 25.80 -2.38 0.03
CA SER A 32 25.41 -0.99 0.33
C SER A 32 24.60 -0.34 -0.78
N PHE A 33 24.87 -0.71 -2.03
CA PHE A 33 24.26 -0.13 -3.22
C PHE A 33 23.24 -1.08 -3.87
N VAL A 34 22.70 -2.05 -3.14
CA VAL A 34 21.72 -3.03 -3.68
C VAL A 34 20.49 -2.36 -4.30
N TRP A 35 20.18 -1.12 -3.88
CA TRP A 35 19.11 -0.31 -4.46
C TRP A 35 19.33 0.05 -5.94
N LEU A 36 20.58 0.06 -6.43
CA LEU A 36 20.90 0.21 -7.86
C LEU A 36 20.44 -0.99 -8.70
N ASN A 37 20.10 -2.12 -8.07
CA ASN A 37 19.50 -3.25 -8.74
C ASN A 37 17.99 -3.22 -8.54
N GLU A 38 17.57 -3.35 -7.28
CA GLU A 38 16.19 -3.59 -6.89
C GLU A 38 15.30 -2.38 -7.15
N GLY A 39 15.83 -1.16 -7.01
CA GLY A 39 15.09 0.07 -7.30
C GLY A 39 14.80 0.24 -8.80
N PHE A 40 15.78 -0.03 -9.66
CA PHE A 40 15.58 0.01 -11.11
C PHE A 40 14.64 -1.10 -11.59
N ALA A 41 14.83 -2.32 -11.10
CA ALA A 41 13.96 -3.44 -11.44
C ALA A 41 12.52 -3.19 -10.98
N ASN A 42 12.32 -2.67 -9.77
CA ASN A 42 11.00 -2.34 -9.25
C ASN A 42 10.35 -1.13 -9.95
N LEU A 43 11.11 -0.16 -10.47
CA LEU A 43 10.56 0.90 -11.32
C LEU A 43 10.17 0.37 -12.71
N TYR A 44 11.13 -0.22 -13.43
CA TYR A 44 10.95 -0.60 -14.82
C TYR A 44 10.03 -1.82 -15.01
N GLN A 45 9.75 -2.60 -13.96
CA GLN A 45 8.71 -3.64 -14.06
C GLN A 45 7.36 -3.06 -14.48
N PHE A 46 7.00 -1.85 -14.01
CA PHE A 46 5.73 -1.23 -14.37
C PHE A 46 5.75 -0.70 -15.80
N TYR A 47 6.87 -0.11 -16.22
CA TYR A 47 7.04 0.43 -17.57
C TYR A 47 7.02 -0.69 -18.62
N LEU A 48 7.77 -1.77 -18.40
CA LEU A 48 7.85 -2.90 -19.34
C LEU A 48 6.57 -3.75 -19.32
N ALA A 49 5.92 -3.91 -18.16
CA ALA A 49 4.63 -4.57 -18.08
C ALA A 49 3.57 -3.78 -18.87
N ASP A 50 3.53 -2.46 -18.74
CA ASP A 50 2.60 -1.59 -19.46
C ASP A 50 2.83 -1.62 -20.99
N ILE A 51 4.10 -1.60 -21.43
CA ILE A 51 4.46 -1.72 -22.86
C ILE A 51 4.02 -3.08 -23.43
N SER A 52 4.24 -4.17 -22.68
CA SER A 52 3.95 -5.53 -23.17
C SER A 52 2.48 -5.93 -23.02
N HIS A 53 1.79 -5.36 -22.03
CA HIS A 53 0.42 -5.69 -21.63
C HIS A 53 -0.34 -4.40 -21.24
N PRO A 54 -0.62 -3.50 -22.21
CA PRO A 54 -1.24 -2.21 -21.92
C PRO A 54 -2.62 -2.32 -21.29
N GLU A 55 -3.32 -3.45 -21.42
CA GLU A 55 -4.61 -3.69 -20.76
C GLU A 55 -4.53 -3.73 -19.22
N THR A 56 -3.32 -3.77 -18.68
CA THR A 56 -3.05 -3.84 -17.23
C THR A 56 -2.85 -2.47 -16.58
N ASN A 57 -2.70 -1.39 -17.36
CA ASN A 57 -2.47 -0.02 -16.88
C ASN A 57 -1.39 0.06 -15.79
N MET A 58 -0.26 -0.59 -16.01
CA MET A 58 0.76 -0.78 -14.98
C MET A 58 1.47 0.52 -14.63
N ARG A 59 1.62 1.48 -15.56
CA ARG A 59 2.25 2.77 -15.23
C ARG A 59 1.54 3.49 -14.09
N SER A 60 0.20 3.55 -14.09
CA SER A 60 -0.55 4.20 -13.00
C SER A 60 -0.53 3.43 -11.68
N ARG A 61 -0.38 2.10 -11.73
CA ARG A 61 -0.29 1.27 -10.52
C ARG A 61 0.97 1.56 -9.69
N PHE A 62 1.97 2.22 -10.28
CA PHE A 62 3.17 2.67 -9.57
C PHE A 62 2.85 3.60 -8.39
N GLY A 63 1.76 4.39 -8.45
CA GLY A 63 1.33 5.24 -7.33
C GLY A 63 1.18 4.46 -6.01
N GLY A 64 0.66 3.23 -6.06
CA GLY A 64 0.53 2.37 -4.89
C GLY A 64 1.88 1.95 -4.27
N VAL A 65 2.94 1.84 -5.09
CA VAL A 65 4.31 1.55 -4.62
C VAL A 65 4.86 2.73 -3.83
N ARG A 66 4.66 3.95 -4.34
CA ARG A 66 5.03 5.20 -3.68
C ARG A 66 4.32 5.33 -2.32
N GLU A 67 3.00 5.17 -2.27
CA GLU A 67 2.28 5.31 -1.00
C GLU A 67 2.72 4.26 0.03
N ALA A 68 2.92 3.01 -0.39
CA ALA A 68 3.42 1.96 0.48
C ALA A 68 4.83 2.27 1.02
N ALA A 69 5.71 2.79 0.18
CA ALA A 69 7.05 3.22 0.58
C ALA A 69 7.00 4.39 1.58
N LEU A 70 6.21 5.43 1.32
CA LEU A 70 6.05 6.57 2.22
C LEU A 70 5.46 6.18 3.58
N ARG A 71 4.53 5.21 3.63
CA ARG A 71 4.02 4.67 4.90
C ARG A 71 5.11 3.96 5.70
N ASN A 72 5.96 3.16 5.04
CA ASN A 72 7.07 2.46 5.70
C ASN A 72 8.16 3.44 6.17
N ASP A 73 8.45 4.49 5.39
CA ASP A 73 9.47 5.51 5.70
C ASP A 73 9.08 6.43 6.87
N GLY A 74 7.83 6.40 7.30
CA GLY A 74 7.35 7.11 8.50
C GLY A 74 7.79 6.46 9.81
N ASP A 75 8.47 5.31 9.78
CA ASP A 75 9.04 4.64 10.96
C ASP A 75 10.40 5.25 11.35
N PRO A 76 10.66 5.51 12.65
CA PRO A 76 11.93 6.09 13.10
C PRO A 76 13.14 5.19 12.91
N THR A 77 12.95 3.87 12.81
CA THR A 77 14.02 2.86 12.68
C THR A 77 14.45 2.57 11.25
N ILE A 78 13.84 3.24 10.27
CA ILE A 78 14.13 3.01 8.86
C ILE A 78 15.55 3.45 8.50
N ARG A 79 16.18 2.75 7.55
CA ARG A 79 17.54 3.02 7.05
C ARG A 79 17.53 3.92 5.81
N ALA A 80 18.70 4.47 5.47
CA ALA A 80 18.95 5.11 4.18
C ALA A 80 18.98 4.08 3.03
N MET A 81 18.85 4.55 1.78
CA MET A 81 18.95 3.68 0.59
C MET A 81 20.35 3.08 0.50
N THR A 82 21.39 3.92 0.56
CA THR A 82 22.78 3.51 0.68
C THR A 82 23.07 3.20 2.15
N HIS A 83 23.25 1.92 2.49
CA HIS A 83 23.45 1.48 3.87
C HIS A 83 24.49 0.36 3.97
N TYR A 84 25.61 0.64 4.62
CA TYR A 84 26.69 -0.33 4.76
C TYR A 84 26.34 -1.48 5.69
N VAL A 85 26.77 -2.68 5.30
CA VAL A 85 26.56 -3.95 6.00
C VAL A 85 27.79 -4.85 5.85
N GLU A 86 28.01 -5.75 6.80
CA GLU A 86 29.13 -6.69 6.78
C GLU A 86 28.68 -8.15 6.83
N ASP A 87 27.72 -8.47 7.70
CA ASP A 87 27.34 -9.86 7.95
C ASP A 87 26.17 -10.35 7.09
N ARG A 88 26.05 -11.67 6.94
CA ARG A 88 25.04 -12.30 6.07
C ARG A 88 23.60 -11.96 6.46
N ASN A 89 23.30 -11.80 7.75
CA ASN A 89 21.96 -11.44 8.21
C ASN A 89 21.66 -9.97 7.96
N GLU A 90 22.65 -9.08 8.07
CA GLU A 90 22.52 -7.68 7.65
C GLU A 90 22.25 -7.58 6.15
N VAL A 91 23.02 -8.29 5.32
CA VAL A 91 22.80 -8.35 3.86
C VAL A 91 21.38 -8.80 3.54
N LYS A 92 20.88 -9.85 4.19
CA LYS A 92 19.49 -10.30 3.99
C LYS A 92 18.45 -9.25 4.38
N ARG A 93 18.73 -8.40 5.36
CA ARG A 93 17.81 -7.33 5.79
C ARG A 93 17.75 -6.17 4.81
N LEU A 94 18.74 -5.99 3.94
CA LEU A 94 18.71 -4.95 2.91
C LEU A 94 17.67 -5.19 1.81
N PHE A 95 17.21 -6.44 1.62
CA PHE A 95 16.15 -6.77 0.67
C PHE A 95 14.77 -6.46 1.27
N ASP A 96 14.54 -5.18 1.57
CA ASP A 96 13.36 -4.62 2.22
C ASP A 96 12.68 -3.55 1.36
N GLY A 97 11.60 -2.93 1.85
CA GLY A 97 10.88 -1.88 1.11
C GLY A 97 11.73 -0.65 0.75
N ILE A 98 12.92 -0.49 1.34
CA ILE A 98 13.84 0.61 1.03
C ILE A 98 14.61 0.33 -0.25
N ALA A 99 15.19 -0.87 -0.39
CA ALA A 99 15.89 -1.25 -1.63
C ALA A 99 14.94 -1.32 -2.84
N TYR A 100 13.68 -1.70 -2.62
CA TYR A 100 12.68 -1.81 -3.68
C TYR A 100 11.85 -0.52 -3.83
N SER A 101 10.80 -0.36 -3.03
CA SER A 101 9.74 0.62 -3.24
C SER A 101 10.20 2.08 -3.09
N LYS A 102 10.98 2.41 -2.04
CA LYS A 102 11.53 3.76 -1.87
C LYS A 102 12.45 4.12 -3.03
N SER A 103 13.40 3.25 -3.31
CA SER A 103 14.42 3.49 -4.34
C SER A 103 13.80 3.65 -5.72
N ALA A 104 12.82 2.81 -6.07
CA ALA A 104 12.03 2.97 -7.29
C ALA A 104 11.27 4.31 -7.33
N SER A 105 10.69 4.73 -6.20
CA SER A 105 9.91 5.98 -6.13
C SER A 105 10.80 7.22 -6.25
N VAL A 106 11.98 7.22 -5.65
CA VAL A 106 12.99 8.28 -5.82
C VAL A 106 13.48 8.33 -7.27
N LEU A 107 13.77 7.18 -7.88
CA LEU A 107 14.11 7.10 -9.31
C LEU A 107 12.98 7.61 -10.20
N HIS A 108 11.72 7.30 -9.88
CA HIS A 108 10.55 7.78 -10.60
C HIS A 108 10.39 9.30 -10.54
N MET A 109 10.58 9.89 -9.35
CA MET A 109 10.57 11.34 -9.15
C MET A 109 11.60 12.02 -10.05
N PHE A 110 12.85 11.54 -10.06
CA PHE A 110 13.89 12.11 -10.93
C PHE A 110 13.63 11.88 -12.42
N ASN A 111 13.08 10.71 -12.79
CA ASN A 111 12.66 10.43 -14.16
C ASN A 111 11.58 11.43 -14.64
N TYR A 112 10.62 11.76 -13.78
CA TYR A 112 9.59 12.76 -14.10
C TYR A 112 10.19 14.17 -14.24
N VAL A 113 10.94 14.61 -13.22
CA VAL A 113 11.51 15.95 -13.13
C VAL A 113 12.48 16.28 -14.26
N PHE A 114 13.32 15.31 -14.66
CA PHE A 114 14.23 15.49 -15.80
C PHE A 114 13.59 15.14 -17.14
N THR A 115 12.38 14.61 -17.13
CA THR A 115 11.69 13.95 -18.26
C THR A 115 12.29 12.61 -18.65
N GLU A 116 11.41 11.71 -19.10
CA GLU A 116 11.77 10.33 -19.46
C GLU A 116 12.87 10.27 -20.54
N THR A 117 12.89 11.24 -21.47
CA THR A 117 13.91 11.30 -22.53
C THR A 117 15.31 11.54 -21.96
N THR A 118 15.47 12.56 -21.12
CA THR A 118 16.77 12.92 -20.52
C THR A 118 17.21 11.87 -19.50
N PHE A 119 16.28 11.34 -18.71
CA PHE A 119 16.60 10.28 -17.75
C PHE A 119 17.09 9.00 -18.46
N GLN A 120 16.38 8.53 -19.49
CA GLN A 120 16.83 7.40 -20.31
C GLN A 120 18.16 7.67 -21.02
N LYS A 121 18.40 8.91 -21.48
CA LYS A 121 19.70 9.32 -22.04
C LYS A 121 20.82 9.15 -21.01
N GLY A 122 20.61 9.58 -19.76
CA GLY A 122 21.56 9.36 -18.68
C GLY A 122 21.78 7.87 -18.36
N LEU A 123 20.73 7.04 -18.40
CA LEU A 123 20.90 5.58 -18.24
C LEU A 123 21.67 4.93 -19.40
N ARG A 124 21.52 5.43 -20.63
CA ARG A 124 22.36 4.98 -21.75
C ARG A 124 23.82 5.33 -21.50
N TYR A 125 24.12 6.53 -21.00
CA TYR A 125 25.49 6.90 -20.60
C TYR A 125 26.00 5.97 -19.49
N TYR A 126 25.20 5.74 -18.45
CA TYR A 126 25.56 4.86 -17.35
C TYR A 126 25.92 3.45 -17.82
N ILE A 127 25.12 2.86 -18.71
CA ILE A 127 25.45 1.55 -19.28
C ILE A 127 26.70 1.60 -20.15
N GLN A 128 26.82 2.58 -21.07
CA GLN A 128 27.96 2.62 -21.99
C GLN A 128 29.29 2.88 -21.30
N GLN A 129 29.30 3.70 -20.25
CA GLN A 129 30.50 4.07 -19.51
C GLN A 129 30.98 2.95 -18.57
N ASN A 130 30.07 2.11 -18.06
CA ASN A 130 30.37 1.15 -17.00
C ASN A 130 30.35 -0.33 -17.42
N LYS A 131 29.75 -0.69 -18.56
CA LYS A 131 29.58 -2.09 -19.01
C LYS A 131 30.87 -2.91 -19.15
N ASP A 132 32.01 -2.27 -19.42
CA ASP A 132 33.28 -2.97 -19.66
C ASP A 132 33.92 -3.43 -18.33
N ASN A 133 33.68 -2.70 -17.23
CA ASN A 133 34.08 -3.09 -15.88
C ASN A 133 33.00 -3.92 -15.16
N GLY A 134 31.73 -3.56 -15.38
CA GLY A 134 30.55 -4.24 -14.84
C GLY A 134 30.32 -4.07 -13.33
N VAL A 135 31.20 -3.34 -12.61
CA VAL A 135 31.08 -3.07 -11.18
C VAL A 135 30.85 -1.58 -10.96
N VAL A 136 29.81 -1.22 -10.21
CA VAL A 136 29.31 0.17 -10.07
C VAL A 136 29.01 0.57 -8.62
N GLU A 137 29.12 1.86 -8.33
CA GLU A 137 28.64 2.56 -7.13
C GLU A 137 27.57 3.60 -7.50
N ASP A 138 27.01 4.30 -6.52
CA ASP A 138 26.00 5.34 -6.77
C ASP A 138 26.56 6.56 -7.54
N GLN A 139 27.82 6.91 -7.29
CA GLN A 139 28.54 7.95 -8.03
C GLN A 139 28.52 7.73 -9.56
N ASP A 140 28.70 6.49 -10.03
CA ASP A 140 28.73 6.19 -11.46
C ASP A 140 27.38 6.53 -12.14
N LEU A 141 26.27 6.30 -11.43
CA LEU A 141 24.93 6.70 -11.87
C LEU A 141 24.79 8.22 -11.86
N PHE A 142 25.23 8.87 -10.78
CA PHE A 142 25.10 10.33 -10.61
C PHE A 142 25.87 11.09 -11.69
N ASP A 143 27.09 10.66 -12.01
CA ASP A 143 27.92 11.27 -13.05
C ASP A 143 27.28 11.13 -14.45
N SER A 144 26.71 9.95 -14.72
CA SER A 144 26.03 9.68 -15.99
C SER A 144 24.74 10.49 -16.17
N LEU A 145 23.95 10.61 -15.10
CA LEU A 145 22.75 11.46 -15.08
C LEU A 145 23.14 12.94 -15.18
N GLN A 146 24.21 13.37 -14.49
CA GLN A 146 24.72 14.73 -14.52
C GLN A 146 25.04 15.16 -15.96
N GLN A 147 25.72 14.30 -16.72
CA GLN A 147 26.02 14.57 -18.12
C GLN A 147 24.73 14.83 -18.92
N ALA A 148 23.72 13.96 -18.80
CA ALA A 148 22.48 14.10 -19.55
C ALA A 148 21.67 15.36 -19.15
N VAL A 149 21.54 15.65 -17.86
CA VAL A 149 20.75 16.81 -17.39
C VAL A 149 21.42 18.15 -17.72
N VAL A 150 22.76 18.19 -17.83
CA VAL A 150 23.49 19.38 -18.30
C VAL A 150 23.31 19.58 -19.79
N GLU A 151 23.47 18.52 -20.59
CA GLU A 151 23.29 18.59 -22.06
C GLU A 151 21.87 19.04 -22.44
N ASP A 152 20.85 18.61 -21.68
CA ASP A 152 19.45 18.91 -21.95
C ASP A 152 18.92 20.10 -21.12
N ALA A 153 19.77 20.77 -20.33
CA ALA A 153 19.42 21.89 -19.44
C ALA A 153 18.22 21.60 -18.49
N ARG A 154 18.19 20.40 -17.91
CA ARG A 154 17.11 19.91 -17.02
C ARG A 154 17.38 20.06 -15.53
N LEU A 155 18.59 20.45 -15.15
CA LEU A 155 18.96 20.77 -13.77
C LEU A 155 19.58 22.18 -13.73
N PRO A 156 19.23 23.05 -12.76
CA PRO A 156 19.87 24.34 -12.61
C PRO A 156 21.39 24.20 -12.52
N LEU A 157 22.14 25.05 -13.22
CA LEU A 157 23.61 24.97 -13.30
C LEU A 157 24.33 25.13 -11.94
N SER A 158 23.62 25.65 -10.93
CA SER A 158 24.12 25.77 -9.55
C SER A 158 24.00 24.48 -8.74
N LEU A 159 23.34 23.45 -9.27
CA LEU A 159 23.08 22.18 -8.59
C LEU A 159 23.78 21.03 -9.33
N THR A 160 24.20 20.03 -8.57
CA THR A 160 24.73 18.78 -9.11
C THR A 160 23.85 17.59 -8.75
N MET A 161 23.88 16.53 -9.57
CA MET A 161 23.24 15.25 -9.32
C MET A 161 23.73 14.62 -8.02
N HIS A 162 25.02 14.79 -7.71
CA HIS A 162 25.58 14.39 -6.42
C HIS A 162 24.86 15.06 -5.25
N GLU A 163 24.66 16.38 -5.29
CA GLU A 163 23.96 17.09 -4.20
C GLU A 163 22.48 16.71 -4.12
N VAL A 164 21.76 16.73 -5.25
CA VAL A 164 20.31 16.53 -5.22
C VAL A 164 19.97 15.07 -4.91
N PHE A 165 20.61 14.10 -5.57
CA PHE A 165 20.28 12.67 -5.39
C PHE A 165 20.81 12.14 -4.05
N SER A 166 22.01 12.53 -3.62
CA SER A 166 22.55 12.09 -2.31
C SER A 166 21.68 12.52 -1.14
N SER A 167 20.97 13.64 -1.26
CA SER A 167 20.00 14.08 -0.23
C SER A 167 18.87 13.07 -0.01
N TRP A 168 18.59 12.20 -0.99
CA TRP A 168 17.60 11.13 -0.90
C TRP A 168 18.23 9.77 -0.57
N SER A 169 19.39 9.46 -1.15
CA SER A 169 19.99 8.12 -1.00
C SER A 169 20.68 7.91 0.35
N ASN A 170 21.23 8.96 0.96
CA ASN A 170 22.16 8.85 2.10
C ASN A 170 21.52 9.14 3.45
N GLN A 171 20.20 9.33 3.52
CA GLN A 171 19.48 9.54 4.78
C GLN A 171 18.15 8.77 4.85
N PRO A 172 17.69 8.40 6.05
CA PRO A 172 16.44 7.68 6.25
C PRO A 172 15.21 8.60 6.19
N GLY A 173 14.05 8.00 5.91
CA GLY A 173 12.76 8.68 5.89
C GLY A 173 12.47 9.50 4.64
N ALA A 174 11.35 10.22 4.66
CA ALA A 174 10.88 11.10 3.60
C ALA A 174 10.33 12.42 4.19
N PRO A 175 10.32 13.52 3.43
CA PRO A 175 9.81 14.79 3.93
C PRO A 175 8.28 14.90 3.88
N LEU A 176 7.75 15.67 4.81
CA LEU A 176 6.49 16.39 4.69
C LEU A 176 6.79 17.81 4.20
N VAL A 177 6.18 18.20 3.09
CA VAL A 177 6.15 19.58 2.60
C VAL A 177 4.86 20.24 3.05
N THR A 178 4.93 21.35 3.80
CA THR A 178 3.74 22.15 4.12
C THR A 178 3.70 23.37 3.22
N VAL A 179 2.56 23.58 2.56
CA VAL A 179 2.32 24.69 1.65
C VAL A 179 1.28 25.62 2.25
N THR A 180 1.65 26.88 2.43
CA THR A 180 0.78 27.91 2.99
C THR A 180 0.70 29.08 2.03
N ARG A 181 -0.50 29.45 1.61
CA ARG A 181 -0.70 30.69 0.82
C ARG A 181 -0.44 31.93 1.66
N VAL A 182 0.32 32.90 1.14
CA VAL A 182 0.66 34.15 1.83
C VAL A 182 -0.46 35.18 1.60
N GLY A 183 -1.41 35.26 2.53
CA GLY A 183 -2.53 36.19 2.41
C GLY A 183 -3.40 35.87 1.18
N THR A 184 -3.71 36.90 0.38
CA THR A 184 -4.49 36.75 -0.87
C THR A 184 -3.62 36.87 -2.13
N THR A 185 -2.29 36.77 -2.00
CA THR A 185 -1.36 36.89 -3.13
C THR A 185 -1.20 35.56 -3.85
N ASN A 186 -0.40 35.56 -4.92
CA ASN A 186 0.06 34.36 -5.61
C ASN A 186 1.38 33.82 -5.01
N GLU A 187 1.73 34.26 -3.80
CA GLU A 187 2.92 33.83 -3.10
C GLU A 187 2.59 32.67 -2.15
N TYR A 188 3.41 31.62 -2.20
CA TYR A 188 3.27 30.41 -1.39
C TYR A 188 4.54 30.19 -0.58
N LEU A 189 4.36 29.94 0.72
CA LEU A 189 5.42 29.55 1.63
C LEU A 189 5.48 28.03 1.73
N PHE A 190 6.64 27.47 1.43
CA PHE A 190 6.95 26.05 1.53
C PHE A 190 7.87 25.79 2.71
N THR A 191 7.50 24.86 3.58
CA THR A 191 8.38 24.37 4.66
C THR A 191 8.52 22.86 4.56
N GLN A 192 9.62 22.32 5.07
CA GLN A 192 9.89 20.87 5.04
C GLN A 192 10.31 20.36 6.43
N GLU A 193 9.87 19.16 6.77
CA GLU A 193 10.31 18.40 7.94
C GLU A 193 10.30 16.90 7.61
N ARG A 194 11.01 16.07 8.38
CA ARG A 194 10.87 14.61 8.24
C ARG A 194 9.47 14.19 8.70
N PHE A 195 8.77 13.41 7.89
CA PHE A 195 7.48 12.84 8.26
C PHE A 195 7.66 11.62 9.17
N PHE A 196 6.92 11.58 10.28
CA PHE A 196 6.76 10.42 11.14
C PHE A 196 5.29 10.06 11.28
N THR A 197 4.99 8.76 11.33
CA THR A 197 3.62 8.31 11.59
C THR A 197 3.24 8.51 13.07
N ASP A 198 4.20 8.36 13.98
CA ASP A 198 3.98 8.66 15.40
C ASP A 198 4.37 10.12 15.70
N PRO A 199 3.44 10.99 16.13
CA PRO A 199 3.72 12.39 16.46
C PRO A 199 4.67 12.61 17.63
N GLN A 200 4.97 11.59 18.43
CA GLN A 200 5.95 11.68 19.52
C GLN A 200 7.39 11.50 19.04
N GLU A 201 7.59 10.99 17.82
CA GLU A 201 8.91 10.80 17.26
C GLU A 201 9.48 12.13 16.77
N THR A 202 10.77 12.33 17.05
CA THR A 202 11.53 13.50 16.61
C THR A 202 12.87 13.04 16.06
N ALA A 203 13.34 13.69 15.01
CA ALA A 203 14.68 13.48 14.50
C ALA A 203 15.51 14.76 14.59
N PRO A 204 16.85 14.64 14.53
CA PRO A 204 17.71 15.76 14.18
C PRO A 204 17.22 16.45 12.91
N SER A 205 17.61 17.70 12.70
CA SER A 205 17.27 18.44 11.48
C SER A 205 17.74 17.66 10.25
N GLN A 206 16.78 17.08 9.54
CA GLN A 206 16.94 16.40 8.26
C GLN A 206 16.16 17.21 7.23
N SER A 207 16.77 17.41 6.06
CA SER A 207 16.14 18.12 4.96
C SER A 207 16.68 17.60 3.64
N TRP A 208 15.93 17.81 2.56
CA TRP A 208 16.17 17.27 1.24
C TRP A 208 16.24 18.38 0.20
N TRP A 209 16.88 18.11 -0.92
CA TRP A 209 16.68 18.86 -2.16
C TRP A 209 15.39 18.35 -2.82
N ILE A 210 14.30 19.09 -2.68
CA ILE A 210 12.96 18.65 -3.13
C ILE A 210 12.58 19.36 -4.43
N PRO A 211 12.38 18.64 -5.54
CA PRO A 211 11.76 19.21 -6.72
C PRO A 211 10.26 19.38 -6.49
N ILE A 212 9.80 20.61 -6.35
CA ILE A 212 8.38 20.95 -6.23
C ILE A 212 7.86 21.23 -7.63
N THR A 213 7.04 20.31 -8.15
CA THR A 213 6.31 20.49 -9.41
C THR A 213 4.91 21.03 -9.12
N TYR A 214 4.38 21.83 -10.04
CA TYR A 214 3.03 22.38 -9.93
C TYR A 214 2.42 22.59 -11.32
N SER A 215 1.09 22.60 -11.37
CA SER A 215 0.28 22.96 -12.54
C SER A 215 -0.65 24.09 -12.14
N THR A 216 -0.83 25.08 -13.03
CA THR A 216 -1.84 26.13 -12.91
C THR A 216 -2.52 26.37 -14.26
N SER A 217 -3.55 27.22 -14.28
CA SER A 217 -4.16 27.69 -15.53
C SER A 217 -3.19 28.44 -16.47
N SER A 218 -2.03 28.88 -15.95
CA SER A 218 -0.97 29.54 -16.75
C SER A 218 0.11 28.58 -17.24
N GLY A 219 0.09 27.32 -16.81
CA GLY A 219 1.00 26.26 -17.24
C GLY A 219 1.69 25.53 -16.09
N ASP A 220 2.52 24.56 -16.46
CA ASP A 220 3.28 23.74 -15.53
C ASP A 220 4.61 24.39 -15.16
N GLY A 221 5.07 24.14 -13.94
CA GLY A 221 6.36 24.63 -13.45
C GLY A 221 7.04 23.70 -12.45
N ILE A 222 8.30 24.01 -12.19
CA ILE A 222 9.14 23.31 -11.22
C ILE A 222 10.10 24.29 -10.56
N PHE A 223 10.28 24.16 -9.25
CA PHE A 223 11.40 24.76 -8.54
C PHE A 223 12.03 23.75 -7.56
N TRP A 224 13.27 24.01 -7.16
CA TRP A 224 14.02 23.16 -6.23
C TRP A 224 14.08 23.79 -4.85
N MET A 225 13.46 23.15 -3.87
CA MET A 225 13.49 23.56 -2.47
C MET A 225 14.83 23.11 -1.85
N PRO A 226 15.69 24.04 -1.37
CA PRO A 226 16.95 23.69 -0.72
C PRO A 226 16.76 23.07 0.67
N PRO A 227 17.72 22.24 1.12
CA PRO A 227 17.82 21.79 2.50
C PRO A 227 18.28 22.92 3.43
N GLY A 228 18.04 22.75 4.73
CA GLY A 228 18.60 23.62 5.79
C GLY A 228 18.00 25.02 5.91
N VAL A 229 16.92 25.31 5.18
CA VAL A 229 16.19 26.59 5.28
C VAL A 229 14.90 26.43 6.09
N SER A 230 14.46 27.48 6.79
CA SER A 230 13.21 27.47 7.56
C SER A 230 11.96 27.51 6.68
N GLY A 231 12.09 28.01 5.46
CA GLY A 231 11.05 28.02 4.44
C GLY A 231 11.52 28.70 3.16
N VAL A 232 10.77 28.47 2.09
CA VAL A 232 11.00 29.08 0.77
C VAL A 232 9.72 29.75 0.36
N SER A 233 9.78 31.04 0.04
CA SER A 233 8.66 31.74 -0.59
C SER A 233 8.81 31.67 -2.10
N TYR A 234 7.74 31.35 -2.81
CA TYR A 234 7.75 31.23 -4.26
C TYR A 234 6.42 31.77 -4.83
N GLU A 235 6.53 32.66 -5.80
CA GLU A 235 5.39 33.26 -6.49
C GLU A 235 4.99 32.39 -7.69
N ILE A 236 3.72 32.02 -7.75
CA ILE A 236 3.18 31.12 -8.77
C ILE A 236 2.01 31.80 -9.48
N ASP A 237 2.22 32.13 -10.75
CA ASP A 237 1.18 32.71 -11.60
C ASP A 237 0.12 31.69 -12.00
N GLY A 238 -1.12 32.18 -12.10
CA GLY A 238 -2.29 31.39 -12.52
C GLY A 238 -3.23 31.02 -11.38
N GLU A 239 -4.39 30.51 -11.77
CA GLU A 239 -5.42 29.98 -10.87
C GLU A 239 -5.40 28.44 -10.90
N GLN A 240 -6.22 27.80 -10.06
CA GLN A 240 -6.36 26.33 -10.01
C GLN A 240 -5.02 25.61 -9.83
N ILE A 241 -4.29 26.00 -8.77
CA ILE A 241 -2.98 25.43 -8.49
C ILE A 241 -3.09 24.01 -7.93
N LEU A 242 -2.34 23.09 -8.54
CA LEU A 242 -2.16 21.74 -8.06
C LEU A 242 -0.67 21.44 -7.92
N PHE A 243 -0.25 21.05 -6.71
CA PHE A 243 1.13 20.65 -6.44
C PHE A 243 1.31 19.15 -6.67
N ASP A 244 2.41 18.79 -7.33
CA ASP A 244 2.72 17.43 -7.78
C ASP A 244 1.54 16.74 -8.52
N PRO A 245 1.11 17.30 -9.68
CA PRO A 245 -0.10 16.88 -10.41
C PRO A 245 -0.08 15.42 -10.91
N GLU A 246 1.09 14.77 -10.95
CA GLU A 246 1.23 13.35 -11.32
C GLU A 246 1.65 12.48 -10.12
N SER A 247 1.71 13.06 -8.91
CA SER A 247 2.08 12.39 -7.65
C SER A 247 3.38 11.61 -7.75
N THR A 248 4.39 12.18 -8.40
CA THR A 248 5.70 11.52 -8.62
C THR A 248 6.70 11.84 -7.51
N GLY A 249 6.50 12.96 -6.81
CA GLY A 249 7.37 13.42 -5.74
C GLY A 249 7.38 12.48 -4.55
N TYR A 250 8.55 12.03 -4.10
CA TYR A 250 8.67 11.12 -2.96
C TYR A 250 8.61 11.87 -1.60
N TYR A 251 7.53 12.60 -1.38
CA TYR A 251 7.28 13.39 -0.18
C TYR A 251 5.78 13.53 0.04
N ARG A 252 5.32 13.78 1.26
CA ARG A 252 3.92 14.10 1.57
C ARG A 252 3.67 15.61 1.46
N ILE A 253 2.45 16.03 1.18
CA ILE A 253 2.08 17.45 1.15
C ILE A 253 0.96 17.70 2.16
N ASN A 254 1.12 18.74 2.98
CA ASN A 254 0.05 19.32 3.77
C ASN A 254 -0.21 20.74 3.28
N TYR A 255 -1.46 21.18 3.36
CA TYR A 255 -1.90 22.48 2.92
C TYR A 255 -2.47 23.30 4.09
N ASP A 256 -2.54 24.61 3.92
CA ASP A 256 -3.35 25.45 4.81
C ASP A 256 -4.86 25.09 4.70
N PRO A 257 -5.67 25.42 5.72
CA PRO A 257 -7.09 25.02 5.76
C PRO A 257 -7.93 25.50 4.58
N GLN A 258 -7.63 26.68 4.02
CA GLN A 258 -8.38 27.21 2.87
C GLN A 258 -8.05 26.41 1.61
N THR A 259 -6.77 26.10 1.40
CA THR A 259 -6.32 25.28 0.27
C THR A 259 -6.90 23.87 0.35
N TRP A 260 -6.92 23.24 1.54
CA TRP A 260 -7.63 21.96 1.74
C TRP A 260 -9.11 22.06 1.38
N THR A 261 -9.79 23.10 1.84
CA THR A 261 -11.20 23.34 1.57
C THR A 261 -11.47 23.45 0.07
N ASN A 262 -10.65 24.22 -0.65
CA ASN A 262 -10.79 24.38 -2.11
C ASN A 262 -10.58 23.07 -2.86
N LEU A 263 -9.55 22.29 -2.51
CA LEU A 263 -9.29 20.98 -3.11
C LEU A 263 -10.44 19.99 -2.84
N ILE A 264 -11.01 20.02 -1.64
CA ILE A 264 -12.19 19.23 -1.30
C ILE A 264 -13.37 19.63 -2.18
N TYR A 265 -13.68 20.92 -2.32
CA TYR A 265 -14.76 21.36 -3.22
C TYR A 265 -14.55 20.90 -4.66
N GLU A 266 -13.34 21.03 -5.18
CA GLU A 266 -13.01 20.64 -6.55
C GLU A 266 -13.21 19.13 -6.79
N LEU A 267 -12.84 18.28 -5.82
CA LEU A 267 -13.06 16.83 -5.89
C LEU A 267 -14.54 16.44 -6.10
N TYR A 268 -15.47 17.23 -5.52
CA TYR A 268 -16.92 17.00 -5.63
C TYR A 268 -17.54 17.66 -6.86
N GLU A 269 -17.12 18.89 -7.19
CA GLU A 269 -17.71 19.63 -8.31
C GLU A 269 -17.32 19.01 -9.66
N ASN A 270 -16.05 18.63 -9.80
CA ASN A 270 -15.52 18.04 -11.02
C ASN A 270 -14.36 17.10 -10.72
N THR A 271 -14.66 15.84 -10.42
CA THR A 271 -13.64 14.82 -10.08
C THR A 271 -12.55 14.68 -11.15
N ASP A 272 -12.85 14.95 -12.42
CA ASP A 272 -11.89 14.84 -13.54
C ASP A 272 -10.91 16.04 -13.64
N SER A 273 -11.13 17.15 -12.91
CA SER A 273 -10.21 18.29 -12.94
C SER A 273 -8.89 18.01 -12.21
N ILE A 274 -8.93 17.15 -11.19
CA ILE A 274 -7.74 16.69 -10.48
C ILE A 274 -7.34 15.32 -11.06
N PRO A 275 -6.10 15.14 -11.56
CA PRO A 275 -5.65 13.85 -12.08
C PRO A 275 -5.78 12.73 -11.05
N ARG A 276 -6.14 11.53 -11.50
CA ARG A 276 -6.39 10.36 -10.64
C ARG A 276 -5.27 10.03 -9.65
N LEU A 277 -4.00 10.24 -10.03
CA LEU A 277 -2.87 10.00 -9.12
C LEU A 277 -2.81 11.06 -8.02
N SER A 278 -3.11 12.32 -8.33
CA SER A 278 -3.28 13.37 -7.33
C SER A 278 -4.48 13.13 -6.43
N ARG A 279 -5.59 12.60 -6.94
CA ARG A 279 -6.74 12.20 -6.10
C ARG A 279 -6.36 11.06 -5.14
N SER A 280 -5.62 10.05 -5.62
CA SER A 280 -5.02 9.01 -4.76
C SER A 280 -4.12 9.62 -3.68
N ARG A 281 -3.26 10.56 -4.06
CA ARG A 281 -2.36 11.23 -3.12
C ARG A 281 -3.11 12.02 -2.06
N LEU A 282 -4.15 12.78 -2.43
CA LEU A 282 -4.98 13.54 -1.48
C LEU A 282 -5.64 12.60 -0.47
N ILE A 283 -6.10 11.42 -0.90
CA ILE A 283 -6.62 10.38 0.00
C ILE A 283 -5.53 9.91 0.97
N ASP A 284 -4.37 9.49 0.47
CA ASP A 284 -3.32 8.94 1.35
C ASP A 284 -2.73 10.00 2.27
N ASP A 285 -2.34 11.16 1.74
CA ASP A 285 -1.75 12.24 2.53
C ASP A 285 -2.71 12.71 3.61
N SER A 286 -4.00 12.94 3.31
CA SER A 286 -4.95 13.41 4.34
C SER A 286 -5.12 12.42 5.49
N MET A 287 -5.25 11.11 5.19
CA MET A 287 -5.36 10.06 6.20
C MET A 287 -4.08 9.90 7.02
N GLN A 288 -2.92 9.89 6.36
CA GLN A 288 -1.63 9.70 7.02
C GLN A 288 -1.24 10.92 7.86
N LEU A 289 -1.55 12.14 7.41
CA LEU A 289 -1.40 13.36 8.19
C LEU A 289 -2.33 13.36 9.41
N ALA A 290 -3.56 12.88 9.27
CA ALA A 290 -4.48 12.73 10.39
C ALA A 290 -3.99 11.69 11.42
N HIS A 291 -3.46 10.55 10.96
CA HIS A 291 -2.82 9.55 11.84
C HIS A 291 -1.65 10.15 12.63
N ALA A 292 -0.87 11.03 11.99
CA ALA A 292 0.27 11.72 12.58
C ALA A 292 -0.11 13.00 13.37
N GLY A 293 -1.40 13.35 13.48
CA GLY A 293 -1.86 14.56 14.18
C GLY A 293 -1.43 15.88 13.51
N LYS A 294 -1.10 15.85 12.21
CA LYS A 294 -0.71 17.00 11.38
C LYS A 294 -1.88 17.58 10.57
N LEU A 295 -2.99 16.85 10.51
CA LEU A 295 -4.28 17.26 9.94
C LEU A 295 -5.39 16.77 10.86
N ASP A 296 -6.53 17.45 10.91
CA ASP A 296 -7.69 16.95 11.65
C ASP A 296 -8.42 15.86 10.86
N TYR A 297 -8.97 14.86 11.56
CA TYR A 297 -9.75 13.80 10.90
C TYR A 297 -11.00 14.34 10.20
N GLY A 298 -11.56 15.48 10.61
CA GLY A 298 -12.72 16.07 9.93
C GLY A 298 -12.38 16.42 8.48
N THR A 299 -11.25 17.08 8.25
CA THR A 299 -10.75 17.37 6.91
C THR A 299 -10.42 16.10 6.13
N ALA A 300 -9.76 15.12 6.75
CA ALA A 300 -9.46 13.85 6.09
C ALA A 300 -10.72 13.08 5.67
N PHE A 301 -11.74 13.01 6.52
CA PHE A 301 -13.01 12.35 6.20
C PHE A 301 -13.79 13.10 5.11
N LYS A 302 -13.75 14.44 5.08
CA LYS A 302 -14.33 15.21 3.95
C LYS A 302 -13.69 14.88 2.61
N VAL A 303 -12.37 14.61 2.59
CA VAL A 303 -11.70 14.04 1.41
C VAL A 303 -12.27 12.64 1.15
N ILE A 304 -12.24 11.72 2.10
CA ILE A 304 -12.77 10.36 1.88
C ILE A 304 -14.22 10.33 1.37
N ASP A 305 -15.07 11.23 1.84
CA ASP A 305 -16.47 11.32 1.45
C ASP A 305 -16.66 11.57 -0.06
N TYR A 306 -15.69 12.21 -0.77
CA TYR A 306 -15.78 12.40 -2.23
C TYR A 306 -15.85 11.08 -3.00
N LEU A 307 -15.39 9.97 -2.41
CA LEU A 307 -15.42 8.64 -3.03
C LEU A 307 -16.82 8.21 -3.46
N GLN A 308 -17.88 8.80 -2.90
CA GLN A 308 -19.24 8.64 -3.39
C GLN A 308 -19.39 9.02 -4.88
N GLU A 309 -18.50 9.90 -5.39
CA GLU A 309 -18.46 10.32 -6.78
C GLU A 309 -17.42 9.59 -7.64
N GLU A 310 -16.48 8.88 -7.02
CA GLU A 310 -15.34 8.26 -7.67
C GLU A 310 -15.65 6.85 -8.20
N THR A 311 -15.11 6.51 -9.37
CA THR A 311 -15.23 5.17 -9.96
C THR A 311 -13.92 4.59 -10.48
N GLU A 312 -12.85 5.39 -10.57
CA GLU A 312 -11.55 4.92 -11.00
C GLU A 312 -10.88 4.02 -9.96
N PHE A 313 -10.21 2.98 -10.45
CA PHE A 313 -9.55 1.98 -9.59
C PHE A 313 -8.45 2.58 -8.70
N ILE A 314 -7.63 3.50 -9.21
CA ILE A 314 -6.40 3.94 -8.55
C ILE A 314 -6.71 4.74 -7.26
N PRO A 315 -7.61 5.75 -7.25
CA PRO A 315 -8.06 6.39 -6.02
C PRO A 315 -8.70 5.41 -5.03
N TRP A 316 -9.56 4.52 -5.52
CA TRP A 316 -10.22 3.52 -4.69
C TRP A 316 -9.27 2.49 -4.09
N ALA A 317 -8.21 2.09 -4.78
CA ALA A 317 -7.19 1.19 -4.25
C ALA A 317 -6.43 1.86 -3.09
N THR A 318 -6.16 3.15 -3.19
CA THR A 318 -5.55 3.94 -2.12
C THR A 318 -6.49 4.08 -0.93
N ALA A 319 -7.77 4.39 -1.17
CA ALA A 319 -8.79 4.45 -0.13
C ALA A 319 -8.97 3.09 0.57
N ALA A 320 -9.08 2.00 -0.19
CA ALA A 320 -9.22 0.65 0.34
C ALA A 320 -8.05 0.27 1.26
N SER A 321 -6.82 0.67 0.94
CA SER A 321 -5.65 0.45 1.79
C SER A 321 -5.77 1.18 3.14
N ASN A 322 -6.30 2.41 3.13
CA ASN A 322 -6.56 3.20 4.34
C ASN A 322 -7.73 2.61 5.16
N PHE A 323 -8.80 2.15 4.50
CA PHE A 323 -9.91 1.45 5.17
C PHE A 323 -9.47 0.14 5.79
N GLU A 324 -8.60 -0.63 5.14
CA GLU A 324 -8.00 -1.82 5.72
C GLU A 324 -7.19 -1.50 6.98
N TYR A 325 -6.47 -0.37 7.00
CA TYR A 325 -5.76 0.08 8.18
C TYR A 325 -6.75 0.41 9.32
N LEU A 326 -7.76 1.25 9.07
CA LEU A 326 -8.79 1.55 10.07
C LEU A 326 -9.52 0.29 10.56
N HIS A 327 -9.84 -0.63 9.65
CA HIS A 327 -10.49 -1.91 9.97
C HIS A 327 -9.67 -2.74 10.94
N ARG A 328 -8.34 -2.80 10.77
CA ARG A 328 -7.44 -3.46 11.73
C ARG A 328 -7.41 -2.74 13.07
N MET A 329 -7.31 -1.41 13.05
CA MET A 329 -7.11 -0.63 14.26
C MET A 329 -8.36 -0.54 15.15
N LEU A 330 -9.55 -0.58 14.55
CA LEU A 330 -10.83 -0.50 15.27
C LEU A 330 -11.35 -1.86 15.78
N ARG A 331 -10.59 -2.96 15.65
CA ARG A 331 -11.05 -4.31 16.08
C ARG A 331 -11.38 -4.47 17.56
N HIS A 332 -10.88 -3.57 18.39
CA HIS A 332 -11.16 -3.53 19.83
C HIS A 332 -12.56 -2.99 20.14
N ASP A 333 -13.20 -2.32 19.18
CA ASP A 333 -14.51 -1.70 19.30
C ASP A 333 -15.44 -2.22 18.19
N GLU A 334 -16.30 -3.17 18.56
CA GLU A 334 -17.22 -3.85 17.62
C GLU A 334 -18.22 -2.87 16.98
N GLU A 335 -18.68 -1.87 17.74
CA GLU A 335 -19.61 -0.85 17.23
C GLU A 335 -18.90 0.03 16.20
N ALA A 336 -17.72 0.56 16.53
CA ALA A 336 -16.95 1.39 15.60
C ALA A 336 -16.52 0.63 14.33
N LEU A 337 -16.22 -0.67 14.45
CA LEU A 337 -15.92 -1.52 13.31
C LEU A 337 -17.14 -1.69 12.40
N GLN A 338 -18.33 -1.91 12.96
CA GLN A 338 -19.57 -2.00 12.20
C GLN A 338 -19.95 -0.67 11.53
N ASP A 339 -19.71 0.46 12.21
CA ASP A 339 -19.91 1.79 11.65
C ASP A 339 -18.97 2.03 10.46
N LEU A 340 -17.68 1.68 10.58
CA LEU A 340 -16.72 1.73 9.47
C LEU A 340 -17.18 0.88 8.29
N GLU A 341 -17.57 -0.37 8.54
CA GLU A 341 -18.00 -1.27 7.47
C GLU A 341 -19.26 -0.76 6.75
N SER A 342 -20.18 -0.14 7.49
CA SER A 342 -21.41 0.44 6.92
C SER A 342 -21.11 1.70 6.11
N TYR A 343 -20.24 2.58 6.63
CA TYR A 343 -19.78 3.78 5.96
C TYR A 343 -19.07 3.47 4.63
N VAL A 344 -18.08 2.56 4.65
CA VAL A 344 -17.34 2.18 3.44
C VAL A 344 -18.24 1.44 2.44
N ALA A 345 -19.19 0.63 2.92
CA ALA A 345 -20.15 -0.04 2.04
C ALA A 345 -21.01 0.96 1.24
N GLN A 346 -21.44 2.06 1.87
CA GLN A 346 -22.21 3.13 1.20
C GLN A 346 -21.37 3.84 0.12
N LEU A 347 -20.14 4.23 0.44
CA LEU A 347 -19.25 4.87 -0.53
C LEU A 347 -19.00 3.96 -1.74
N ALA A 348 -18.84 2.65 -1.51
CA ALA A 348 -18.54 1.68 -2.58
C ALA A 348 -19.76 1.30 -3.45
N GLU A 349 -20.96 1.81 -3.18
CA GLU A 349 -22.16 1.49 -3.97
C GLU A 349 -22.03 1.91 -5.43
N LYS A 350 -21.47 3.10 -5.69
CA LYS A 350 -21.28 3.60 -7.07
C LYS A 350 -20.37 2.68 -7.89
N LEU A 351 -19.29 2.14 -7.28
CA LEU A 351 -18.45 1.13 -7.92
C LEU A 351 -19.23 -0.15 -8.25
N LEU A 352 -20.10 -0.60 -7.34
CA LEU A 352 -20.89 -1.81 -7.54
C LEU A 352 -21.88 -1.64 -8.70
N VAL A 353 -22.50 -0.46 -8.81
CA VAL A 353 -23.40 -0.11 -9.92
C VAL A 353 -22.65 -0.06 -11.24
N GLU A 354 -21.47 0.58 -11.27
CA GLU A 354 -20.66 0.76 -12.48
C GLU A 354 -20.10 -0.57 -13.01
N TYR A 355 -19.47 -1.38 -12.14
CA TYR A 355 -18.76 -2.57 -12.58
C TYR A 355 -19.55 -3.88 -12.43
N GLY A 356 -20.67 -3.88 -11.70
CA GLY A 356 -21.54 -5.04 -11.52
C GLY A 356 -20.92 -6.19 -10.70
N LEU A 357 -21.56 -7.37 -10.76
CA LEU A 357 -21.20 -8.53 -9.92
C LEU A 357 -20.33 -9.56 -10.64
N ASP A 358 -20.47 -9.65 -11.95
CA ASP A 358 -19.89 -10.71 -12.76
C ASP A 358 -18.75 -10.17 -13.61
N SER A 359 -17.70 -10.97 -13.76
CA SER A 359 -16.55 -10.62 -14.62
C SER A 359 -17.00 -10.44 -16.07
N VAL A 360 -16.52 -9.39 -16.73
CA VAL A 360 -16.82 -9.11 -18.14
C VAL A 360 -15.66 -9.57 -19.03
N LYS A 361 -15.98 -10.28 -20.12
CA LYS A 361 -14.95 -10.75 -21.05
C LYS A 361 -14.29 -9.56 -21.75
N GLY A 362 -12.97 -9.42 -21.59
CA GLY A 362 -12.18 -8.39 -22.27
C GLY A 362 -12.09 -7.06 -21.52
N GLU A 363 -12.58 -7.00 -20.29
CA GLU A 363 -12.39 -5.83 -19.42
C GLU A 363 -10.93 -5.57 -19.08
N SER A 364 -10.62 -4.32 -18.72
CA SER A 364 -9.30 -3.94 -18.23
C SER A 364 -9.03 -4.51 -16.84
N ALA A 365 -7.75 -4.58 -16.45
CA ALA A 365 -7.38 -4.98 -15.09
C ALA A 365 -7.96 -4.01 -14.03
N ASP A 366 -8.05 -2.71 -14.36
CA ASP A 366 -8.61 -1.70 -13.46
C ASP A 366 -10.11 -1.93 -13.22
N ALA A 367 -10.88 -2.22 -14.27
CA ALA A 367 -12.31 -2.55 -14.11
C ALA A 367 -12.51 -3.82 -13.28
N HIS A 368 -11.66 -4.83 -13.50
CA HIS A 368 -11.66 -6.04 -12.66
C HIS A 368 -11.40 -5.72 -11.19
N ASP A 369 -10.33 -4.98 -10.90
CA ASP A 369 -9.92 -4.74 -9.52
C ASP A 369 -10.85 -3.74 -8.80
N ALA A 370 -11.40 -2.76 -9.51
CA ALA A 370 -12.45 -1.87 -8.99
C ALA A 370 -13.71 -2.66 -8.60
N ARG A 371 -14.14 -3.64 -9.42
CA ARG A 371 -15.21 -4.57 -9.03
C ARG A 371 -14.83 -5.39 -7.80
N MET A 372 -13.59 -5.86 -7.69
CA MET A 372 -13.17 -6.62 -6.49
C MET A 372 -13.26 -5.77 -5.22
N ILE A 373 -12.93 -4.47 -5.28
CA ILE A 373 -13.13 -3.52 -4.19
C ILE A 373 -14.63 -3.38 -3.87
N ALA A 374 -15.48 -3.20 -4.88
CA ALA A 374 -16.93 -3.10 -4.71
C ALA A 374 -17.52 -4.36 -4.06
N LEU A 375 -17.16 -5.54 -4.56
CA LEU A 375 -17.59 -6.82 -4.02
C LEU A 375 -17.09 -7.06 -2.59
N ARG A 376 -15.96 -6.49 -2.20
CA ARG A 376 -15.45 -6.62 -0.84
C ARG A 376 -16.22 -5.75 0.16
N TRP A 377 -16.53 -4.52 -0.24
CA TRP A 377 -17.09 -3.50 0.66
C TRP A 377 -18.61 -3.36 0.52
N ALA A 378 -19.11 -2.99 -0.66
CA ALA A 378 -20.55 -2.77 -0.88
C ALA A 378 -21.38 -4.04 -0.63
N CYS A 379 -20.87 -5.22 -1.01
CA CYS A 379 -21.60 -6.48 -0.81
C CYS A 379 -21.71 -6.94 0.65
N LYS A 380 -21.10 -6.26 1.62
CA LYS A 380 -21.33 -6.57 3.04
C LYS A 380 -22.80 -6.41 3.41
N ASN A 381 -23.46 -5.33 2.96
CA ASN A 381 -24.84 -5.01 3.32
C ASN A 381 -25.83 -4.98 2.15
N ASN A 382 -25.35 -5.18 0.91
CA ASN A 382 -26.18 -5.12 -0.29
C ASN A 382 -27.00 -6.42 -0.53
N GLN A 383 -28.31 -6.28 -0.76
CA GLN A 383 -29.22 -7.41 -0.99
C GLN A 383 -28.97 -8.14 -2.32
N GLN A 384 -28.65 -7.43 -3.40
CA GLN A 384 -28.38 -8.01 -4.71
C GLN A 384 -27.17 -8.95 -4.65
N CYS A 385 -26.13 -8.56 -3.90
CA CYS A 385 -24.97 -9.41 -3.67
C CYS A 385 -25.33 -10.70 -2.94
N ARG A 386 -26.18 -10.63 -1.91
CA ARG A 386 -26.65 -11.80 -1.16
C ARG A 386 -27.40 -12.77 -2.06
N GLU A 387 -28.40 -12.28 -2.79
CA GLU A 387 -29.19 -13.11 -3.72
C GLU A 387 -28.30 -13.76 -4.78
N ALA A 388 -27.32 -13.02 -5.29
CA ALA A 388 -26.34 -13.53 -6.23
C ALA A 388 -25.48 -14.65 -5.63
N ALA A 389 -24.95 -14.46 -4.41
CA ALA A 389 -24.12 -15.43 -3.71
C ALA A 389 -24.90 -16.71 -3.38
N SER A 390 -26.09 -16.60 -2.78
CA SER A 390 -26.93 -17.76 -2.44
C SER A 390 -27.29 -18.58 -3.69
N LYS A 391 -27.58 -17.94 -4.83
CA LYS A 391 -27.84 -18.62 -6.11
C LYS A 391 -26.60 -19.40 -6.61
N ARG A 392 -25.40 -18.87 -6.41
CA ARG A 392 -24.13 -19.51 -6.82
C ARG A 392 -23.86 -20.75 -5.98
N ILE A 393 -24.01 -20.63 -4.66
CA ILE A 393 -23.93 -21.75 -3.71
C ILE A 393 -24.97 -22.83 -4.03
N GLU A 394 -26.22 -22.46 -4.31
CA GLU A 394 -27.26 -23.42 -4.67
C GLU A 394 -26.92 -24.18 -5.97
N THR A 395 -26.30 -23.49 -6.93
CA THR A 395 -25.84 -24.08 -8.18
C THR A 395 -24.69 -25.06 -7.94
N MET A 396 -23.72 -24.70 -7.08
CA MET A 396 -22.63 -25.59 -6.66
C MET A 396 -23.18 -26.86 -6.00
N ARG A 397 -24.17 -26.72 -5.12
CA ARG A 397 -24.88 -27.84 -4.48
C ARG A 397 -25.53 -28.78 -5.50
N LYS A 398 -26.25 -28.23 -6.49
CA LYS A 398 -26.92 -29.03 -7.54
C LYS A 398 -25.93 -29.82 -8.40
N ARG A 399 -24.70 -29.31 -8.58
CA ARG A 399 -23.65 -29.97 -9.37
C ARG A 399 -22.83 -30.98 -8.57
N SER A 400 -23.07 -31.11 -7.26
CA SER A 400 -22.24 -31.89 -6.34
C SER A 400 -20.74 -31.53 -6.48
N SER A 401 -20.46 -30.28 -6.81
CA SER A 401 -19.12 -29.75 -7.07
C SER A 401 -19.08 -28.31 -6.61
N PHE A 402 -18.29 -28.04 -5.56
CA PHE A 402 -18.06 -26.70 -5.02
C PHE A 402 -16.90 -26.00 -5.76
N ALA A 403 -16.87 -26.07 -7.09
CA ALA A 403 -15.86 -25.38 -7.86
C ALA A 403 -16.19 -23.87 -7.96
N ILE A 404 -15.32 -23.03 -7.40
CA ILE A 404 -15.34 -21.58 -7.56
C ILE A 404 -14.46 -21.23 -8.76
N ASN A 405 -15.07 -20.69 -9.83
CA ASN A 405 -14.41 -20.55 -11.13
C ASN A 405 -13.89 -19.14 -11.41
N SER A 406 -14.18 -18.17 -10.53
CA SER A 406 -13.73 -16.78 -10.66
C SER A 406 -13.46 -16.14 -9.30
N LYS A 407 -12.60 -15.11 -9.27
CA LYS A 407 -12.34 -14.31 -8.06
C LYS A 407 -13.59 -13.55 -7.61
N SER A 408 -14.43 -13.09 -8.54
CA SER A 408 -15.72 -12.46 -8.22
C SER A 408 -16.67 -13.42 -7.49
N ASP A 409 -16.78 -14.67 -7.98
CA ASP A 409 -17.56 -15.71 -7.30
C ASP A 409 -16.97 -16.03 -5.92
N GLN A 410 -15.63 -16.10 -5.81
CA GLN A 410 -14.96 -16.31 -4.52
C GLN A 410 -15.33 -15.23 -3.51
N GLN A 411 -15.30 -13.95 -3.91
CA GLN A 411 -15.63 -12.84 -3.02
C GLN A 411 -17.12 -12.82 -2.62
N LEU A 412 -18.02 -13.16 -3.55
CA LEU A 412 -19.45 -13.29 -3.27
C LEU A 412 -19.72 -14.43 -2.28
N VAL A 413 -19.13 -15.61 -2.51
CA VAL A 413 -19.26 -16.77 -1.61
C VAL A 413 -18.65 -16.46 -0.24
N CYS A 414 -17.47 -15.83 -0.19
CA CYS A 414 -16.84 -15.37 1.05
C CYS A 414 -17.79 -14.49 1.88
N ASN A 415 -18.45 -13.52 1.26
CA ASN A 415 -19.40 -12.65 1.97
C ASN A 415 -20.63 -13.40 2.51
N GLU A 416 -21.10 -14.42 1.80
CA GLU A 416 -22.21 -15.25 2.28
C GLU A 416 -21.78 -16.19 3.42
N LEU A 417 -20.57 -16.76 3.33
CA LEU A 417 -20.04 -17.68 4.34
C LEU A 417 -19.86 -17.06 5.73
N ARG A 418 -19.78 -15.72 5.84
CA ARG A 418 -19.85 -15.01 7.12
C ARG A 418 -21.12 -15.33 7.92
N ARG A 419 -22.22 -15.66 7.22
CA ARG A 419 -23.56 -15.88 7.80
C ARG A 419 -24.02 -17.34 7.72
N THR A 420 -23.19 -18.22 7.19
CA THR A 420 -23.55 -19.60 6.87
C THR A 420 -23.61 -20.49 8.11
N ASN A 421 -24.47 -21.51 8.06
CA ASN A 421 -24.57 -22.53 9.11
C ASN A 421 -23.50 -23.63 8.95
N TYR A 422 -23.19 -24.32 10.05
CA TYR A 422 -22.12 -25.33 10.14
C TYR A 422 -22.16 -26.43 9.07
N GLY A 423 -23.35 -26.90 8.66
CA GLY A 423 -23.47 -28.04 7.75
C GLY A 423 -22.99 -27.75 6.33
N GLU A 424 -23.27 -26.55 5.83
CA GLU A 424 -22.79 -26.10 4.53
C GLU A 424 -21.26 -25.91 4.53
N TYR A 425 -20.75 -25.31 5.61
CA TYR A 425 -19.31 -25.13 5.80
C TYR A 425 -18.55 -26.48 5.79
N ALA A 426 -19.02 -27.44 6.58
CA ALA A 426 -18.39 -28.76 6.66
C ALA A 426 -18.32 -29.46 5.30
N THR A 427 -19.38 -29.30 4.48
CA THR A 427 -19.41 -29.83 3.12
C THR A 427 -18.35 -29.18 2.23
N MET A 428 -18.14 -27.86 2.33
CA MET A 428 -17.09 -27.16 1.57
C MET A 428 -15.68 -27.60 1.98
N VAL A 429 -15.43 -27.83 3.27
CA VAL A 429 -14.13 -28.34 3.76
C VAL A 429 -13.84 -29.74 3.25
N GLU A 430 -14.83 -30.65 3.26
CA GLU A 430 -14.64 -32.00 2.69
C GLU A 430 -14.38 -31.95 1.18
N ASN A 431 -15.07 -31.06 0.46
CA ASN A 431 -14.79 -30.83 -0.96
C ASN A 431 -13.36 -30.33 -1.16
N LEU A 432 -12.90 -29.37 -0.35
CA LEU A 432 -11.52 -28.89 -0.39
C LEU A 432 -10.52 -30.04 -0.24
N ARG A 433 -10.71 -30.96 0.72
CA ARG A 433 -9.84 -32.13 0.93
C ARG A 433 -9.77 -33.04 -0.30
N SER A 434 -10.86 -33.17 -1.05
CA SER A 434 -10.91 -33.99 -2.27
C SER A 434 -10.29 -33.31 -3.51
N MET A 435 -10.04 -32.00 -3.48
CA MET A 435 -9.45 -31.27 -4.60
C MET A 435 -7.95 -31.53 -4.74
N HIS A 436 -7.47 -31.65 -5.98
CA HIS A 436 -6.05 -31.87 -6.30
C HIS A 436 -5.36 -30.65 -6.93
N ASP A 437 -6.11 -29.77 -7.59
CA ASP A 437 -5.56 -28.57 -8.23
C ASP A 437 -5.25 -27.49 -7.18
N GLN A 438 -3.99 -27.06 -7.12
CA GLN A 438 -3.52 -26.12 -6.09
C GLN A 438 -4.19 -24.74 -6.20
N ARG A 439 -4.47 -24.26 -7.42
CA ARG A 439 -5.11 -22.95 -7.63
C ARG A 439 -6.56 -22.99 -7.15
N THR A 440 -7.30 -24.02 -7.53
CA THR A 440 -8.69 -24.23 -7.10
C THR A 440 -8.79 -24.36 -5.58
N ARG A 441 -7.86 -25.10 -4.95
CA ARG A 441 -7.76 -25.20 -3.49
C ARG A 441 -7.53 -23.85 -2.84
N SER A 442 -6.61 -23.04 -3.38
CA SER A 442 -6.32 -21.71 -2.85
C SER A 442 -7.52 -20.77 -2.90
N ILE A 443 -8.26 -20.75 -4.03
CA ILE A 443 -9.50 -19.97 -4.18
C ILE A 443 -10.58 -20.45 -3.19
N MET A 444 -10.70 -21.76 -3.00
CA MET A 444 -11.64 -22.33 -2.01
C MET A 444 -11.25 -21.94 -0.58
N ILE A 445 -9.96 -21.98 -0.24
CA ILE A 445 -9.44 -21.52 1.05
C ILE A 445 -9.82 -20.06 1.29
N ASP A 446 -9.64 -19.18 0.30
CA ASP A 446 -10.01 -17.77 0.40
C ASP A 446 -11.51 -17.56 0.67
N ALA A 447 -12.38 -18.45 0.16
CA ALA A 447 -13.81 -18.39 0.47
C ALA A 447 -14.12 -18.90 1.89
N ILE A 448 -13.71 -20.11 2.25
CA ILE A 448 -14.10 -20.75 3.53
C ILE A 448 -13.51 -20.01 4.75
N THR A 449 -12.40 -19.32 4.58
CA THR A 449 -11.77 -18.54 5.66
C THR A 449 -12.50 -17.24 5.97
N CYS A 450 -13.63 -16.95 5.32
CA CYS A 450 -14.50 -15.83 5.66
C CYS A 450 -15.59 -16.19 6.68
N ALA A 451 -15.69 -17.45 7.12
CA ALA A 451 -16.63 -17.82 8.17
C ALA A 451 -16.32 -17.09 9.49
N GLU A 452 -17.36 -16.63 10.20
CA GLU A 452 -17.24 -15.88 11.46
C GLU A 452 -17.68 -16.69 12.68
N ASP A 453 -18.34 -17.84 12.47
CA ASP A 453 -18.75 -18.73 13.54
C ASP A 453 -17.53 -19.36 14.24
N LYS A 454 -17.50 -19.24 15.58
CA LYS A 454 -16.35 -19.67 16.38
C LYS A 454 -16.10 -21.18 16.30
N THR A 455 -17.15 -22.00 16.24
CA THR A 455 -17.02 -23.46 16.16
C THR A 455 -16.43 -23.87 14.82
N VAL A 456 -16.96 -23.29 13.74
CA VAL A 456 -16.45 -23.45 12.38
C VAL A 456 -14.96 -23.08 12.27
N ILE A 457 -14.59 -21.90 12.77
CA ILE A 457 -13.20 -21.42 12.76
C ILE A 457 -12.29 -22.38 13.53
N ASN A 458 -12.69 -22.78 14.74
CA ASN A 458 -11.91 -23.66 15.58
C ASN A 458 -11.68 -25.03 14.92
N ASP A 459 -12.74 -25.62 14.35
CA ASP A 459 -12.66 -26.93 13.71
C ASP A 459 -11.69 -26.94 12.52
N LEU A 460 -11.74 -25.90 11.66
CA LEU A 460 -10.78 -25.80 10.56
C LEU A 460 -9.36 -25.61 11.06
N LEU A 461 -9.13 -24.70 12.03
CA LEU A 461 -7.79 -24.45 12.57
C LEU A 461 -7.20 -25.70 13.25
N VAL A 462 -7.98 -26.44 14.02
CA VAL A 462 -7.55 -27.71 14.64
C VAL A 462 -7.19 -28.74 13.56
N SER A 463 -7.97 -28.81 12.47
CA SER A 463 -7.73 -29.74 11.36
C SER A 463 -6.40 -29.51 10.63
N LEU A 464 -5.75 -28.34 10.77
CA LEU A 464 -4.43 -28.05 10.20
C LEU A 464 -3.31 -28.93 10.77
N SER A 465 -3.55 -29.59 11.90
CA SER A 465 -2.64 -30.59 12.47
C SER A 465 -2.62 -31.90 11.66
N SER A 466 -3.58 -32.10 10.77
CA SER A 466 -3.61 -33.24 9.85
C SER A 466 -2.62 -33.08 8.68
N ASN A 467 -2.43 -34.16 7.92
CA ASN A 467 -1.63 -34.16 6.69
C ASN A 467 -2.42 -33.73 5.44
N ASP A 468 -3.67 -33.25 5.62
CA ASP A 468 -4.55 -32.88 4.50
C ASP A 468 -4.17 -31.54 3.84
N PHE A 469 -3.31 -30.76 4.51
CA PHE A 469 -2.91 -29.41 4.09
C PHE A 469 -1.41 -29.28 3.97
N LYS A 470 -0.96 -28.71 2.85
CA LYS A 470 0.45 -28.32 2.65
C LYS A 470 0.78 -27.11 3.53
N GLU A 471 2.06 -26.93 3.88
CA GLU A 471 2.50 -25.79 4.71
C GLU A 471 2.00 -24.43 4.17
N ILE A 472 2.05 -24.22 2.85
CA ILE A 472 1.58 -22.97 2.22
C ILE A 472 0.07 -22.76 2.39
N GLU A 473 -0.72 -23.84 2.39
CA GLU A 473 -2.16 -23.81 2.61
C GLU A 473 -2.47 -23.56 4.08
N LYS A 474 -1.74 -24.18 5.01
CA LYS A 474 -1.84 -23.89 6.45
C LYS A 474 -1.59 -22.41 6.72
N LEU A 475 -0.55 -21.83 6.11
CA LEU A 475 -0.24 -20.40 6.24
C LEU A 475 -1.35 -19.53 5.67
N GLN A 476 -1.87 -19.84 4.48
CA GLN A 476 -2.99 -19.12 3.87
C GLN A 476 -4.23 -19.15 4.77
N ILE A 477 -4.59 -20.33 5.29
CA ILE A 477 -5.74 -20.50 6.18
C ILE A 477 -5.57 -19.67 7.46
N ILE A 478 -4.44 -19.80 8.16
CA ILE A 478 -4.19 -19.06 9.41
C ILE A 478 -4.23 -17.56 9.15
N GLN A 479 -3.56 -17.10 8.08
CA GLN A 479 -3.54 -15.68 7.72
C GLN A 479 -4.92 -15.14 7.41
N ASN A 480 -5.68 -15.81 6.55
CA ASN A 480 -7.01 -15.36 6.21
C ASN A 480 -7.94 -15.34 7.43
N MET A 481 -7.83 -16.32 8.33
CA MET A 481 -8.67 -16.37 9.54
C MET A 481 -8.50 -15.13 10.42
N PHE A 482 -7.26 -14.73 10.73
CA PHE A 482 -7.05 -13.54 11.55
C PHE A 482 -7.28 -12.23 10.77
N LYS A 483 -7.09 -12.25 9.45
CA LYS A 483 -7.37 -11.09 8.59
C LYS A 483 -8.85 -10.81 8.43
N ASN A 484 -9.68 -11.85 8.32
CA ASN A 484 -11.09 -11.70 7.98
C ASN A 484 -11.98 -11.46 9.19
N SER A 485 -11.64 -11.98 10.37
CA SER A 485 -12.52 -11.93 11.54
C SER A 485 -11.75 -11.66 12.84
N ASN A 486 -12.38 -10.91 13.77
CA ASN A 486 -11.87 -10.72 15.12
C ASN A 486 -11.94 -12.02 15.94
N VAL A 487 -12.99 -12.82 15.74
CA VAL A 487 -13.11 -14.17 16.32
C VAL A 487 -11.97 -15.05 15.81
N GLY A 488 -11.70 -14.99 14.50
CA GLY A 488 -10.57 -15.70 13.87
C GLY A 488 -9.23 -15.30 14.46
N LEU A 489 -8.97 -14.00 14.62
CA LEU A 489 -7.74 -13.48 15.23
C LEU A 489 -7.55 -14.03 16.65
N ASN A 490 -8.57 -13.92 17.50
CA ASN A 490 -8.49 -14.37 18.88
C ASN A 490 -8.29 -15.88 18.99
N THR A 491 -8.99 -16.67 18.18
CA THR A 491 -8.81 -18.14 18.14
C THR A 491 -7.41 -18.52 17.65
N VAL A 492 -6.87 -17.84 16.64
CA VAL A 492 -5.49 -18.08 16.16
C VAL A 492 -4.47 -17.77 17.27
N VAL A 493 -4.59 -16.63 17.95
CA VAL A 493 -3.67 -16.28 19.05
C VAL A 493 -3.76 -17.31 20.18
N GLU A 494 -4.96 -17.80 20.50
CA GLU A 494 -5.17 -18.84 21.50
C GLU A 494 -4.47 -20.15 21.11
N LEU A 495 -4.76 -20.68 19.92
CA LEU A 495 -4.22 -21.96 19.48
C LEU A 495 -2.69 -21.92 19.32
N LEU A 496 -2.13 -20.83 18.79
CA LEU A 496 -0.67 -20.69 18.66
C LEU A 496 0.03 -20.57 20.04
N SER A 497 -0.69 -20.23 21.11
CA SER A 497 -0.14 -20.22 22.46
C SER A 497 0.10 -21.63 22.99
N GLU A 498 -0.66 -22.62 22.51
CA GLU A 498 -0.54 -24.03 22.85
C GLU A 498 0.67 -24.67 22.15
N THR A 499 1.62 -25.19 22.92
CA THR A 499 2.86 -25.78 22.39
C THR A 499 2.59 -27.04 21.55
N GLU A 500 1.60 -27.84 21.93
CA GLU A 500 1.24 -29.07 21.21
C GLU A 500 0.65 -28.74 19.83
N TYR A 501 -0.29 -27.80 19.76
CA TYR A 501 -0.87 -27.35 18.48
C TYR A 501 0.21 -26.82 17.54
N LEU A 502 1.07 -25.92 18.04
CA LEU A 502 2.12 -25.31 17.23
C LEU A 502 3.11 -26.34 16.69
N SER A 503 3.47 -27.33 17.51
CA SER A 503 4.30 -28.47 17.10
C SER A 503 3.62 -29.30 16.00
N ASN A 504 2.32 -29.56 16.14
CA ASN A 504 1.55 -30.39 15.22
C ASN A 504 1.31 -29.74 13.86
N ILE A 505 1.11 -28.41 13.78
CA ILE A 505 0.99 -27.73 12.49
C ILE A 505 2.31 -27.73 11.70
N ASN A 506 3.45 -27.85 12.40
CA ASN A 506 4.79 -28.05 11.85
C ASN A 506 5.19 -27.02 10.77
N LEU A 507 5.07 -25.73 11.10
CA LEU A 507 5.52 -24.65 10.23
C LEU A 507 7.05 -24.53 10.26
N SER A 508 7.67 -24.24 9.12
CA SER A 508 9.12 -24.10 9.03
C SER A 508 9.66 -22.90 9.82
N ASN A 509 10.92 -23.00 10.25
CA ASN A 509 11.67 -21.91 10.90
C ASN A 509 11.77 -20.62 10.07
N ARG A 510 11.41 -20.67 8.77
CA ARG A 510 11.33 -19.50 7.90
C ARG A 510 9.95 -18.83 7.96
N ASN A 511 8.89 -19.62 8.01
CA ASN A 511 7.53 -19.13 7.85
C ASN A 511 6.87 -18.74 9.18
N LEU A 512 7.16 -19.46 10.27
CA LEU A 512 6.61 -19.14 11.58
C LEU A 512 7.00 -17.72 12.06
N PRO A 513 8.28 -17.28 12.01
CA PRO A 513 8.64 -15.92 12.41
C PRO A 513 7.97 -14.83 11.56
N LYS A 514 7.70 -15.10 10.27
CA LYS A 514 6.99 -14.16 9.38
C LYS A 514 5.50 -14.09 9.74
N LEU A 515 4.88 -15.24 9.97
CA LEU A 515 3.49 -15.32 10.41
C LEU A 515 3.26 -14.52 11.70
N LEU A 516 4.15 -14.67 12.69
CA LEU A 516 4.05 -13.95 13.97
C LEU A 516 4.24 -12.43 13.81
N GLN A 517 5.11 -11.99 12.90
CA GLN A 517 5.22 -10.57 12.55
C GLN A 517 3.93 -10.04 11.90
N THR A 518 3.39 -10.75 10.90
CA THR A 518 2.13 -10.36 10.26
C THR A 518 0.97 -10.36 11.26
N LEU A 519 0.95 -11.29 12.21
CA LEU A 519 -0.07 -11.35 13.26
C LEU A 519 -0.04 -10.09 14.15
N ALA A 520 1.15 -9.54 14.41
CA ALA A 520 1.31 -8.31 15.19
C ALA A 520 0.65 -7.07 14.54
N ASP A 521 0.46 -7.07 13.22
CA ASP A 521 -0.25 -5.99 12.51
C ASP A 521 -1.75 -5.93 12.84
N TYR A 522 -2.33 -7.04 13.33
CA TYR A 522 -3.77 -7.17 13.60
C TYR A 522 -4.09 -7.18 15.09
N VAL A 523 -3.11 -7.43 15.96
CA VAL A 523 -3.30 -7.48 17.41
C VAL A 523 -3.38 -6.08 17.99
N VAL A 524 -4.57 -5.73 18.47
CA VAL A 524 -4.90 -4.45 19.11
C VAL A 524 -5.34 -4.59 20.57
N GLU A 525 -5.66 -5.80 21.03
CA GLU A 525 -6.07 -6.06 22.40
C GLU A 525 -4.87 -6.33 23.32
N PRO A 526 -4.76 -5.70 24.51
CA PRO A 526 -3.64 -5.91 25.43
C PRO A 526 -3.44 -7.38 25.86
N ALA A 527 -4.53 -8.12 26.04
CA ALA A 527 -4.47 -9.54 26.42
C ALA A 527 -3.89 -10.41 25.30
N ALA A 528 -4.32 -10.18 24.06
CA ALA A 528 -3.78 -10.87 22.88
C ALA A 528 -2.33 -10.46 22.62
N ALA A 529 -1.98 -9.19 22.82
CA ALA A 529 -0.61 -8.68 22.70
C ALA A 529 0.35 -9.39 23.68
N THR A 530 -0.07 -9.57 24.92
CA THR A 530 0.72 -10.29 25.94
C THR A 530 0.97 -11.74 25.52
N LYS A 531 -0.07 -12.45 25.04
CA LYS A 531 0.06 -13.82 24.53
C LYS A 531 1.01 -13.89 23.34
N LEU A 532 0.86 -12.99 22.37
CA LEU A 532 1.74 -12.94 21.19
C LEU A 532 3.20 -12.72 21.58
N ILE A 533 3.48 -11.82 22.52
CA ILE A 533 4.84 -11.59 23.03
C ILE A 533 5.43 -12.88 23.61
N THR A 534 4.66 -13.62 24.42
CA THR A 534 5.11 -14.90 24.98
C THR A 534 5.39 -15.94 23.90
N ILE A 535 4.54 -16.03 22.87
CA ILE A 535 4.76 -16.93 21.73
C ILE A 535 6.05 -16.56 21.00
N VAL A 536 6.25 -15.28 20.69
CA VAL A 536 7.43 -14.80 19.95
C VAL A 536 8.71 -14.99 20.75
N GLN A 537 8.69 -14.75 22.06
CA GLN A 537 9.85 -15.02 22.94
C GLN A 537 10.29 -16.49 22.89
N ARG A 538 9.32 -17.41 22.83
CA ARG A 538 9.54 -18.86 22.81
C ARG A 538 10.01 -19.35 21.44
N GLU A 539 9.34 -18.92 20.38
CA GLU A 539 9.43 -19.54 19.05
C GLU A 539 10.27 -18.75 18.03
N ALA A 540 10.33 -17.43 18.20
CA ALA A 540 10.97 -16.53 17.25
C ALA A 540 11.64 -15.32 17.95
N PRO A 541 12.56 -15.56 18.91
CA PRO A 541 13.11 -14.49 19.76
C PRO A 541 13.80 -13.37 18.97
N THR A 542 14.28 -13.66 17.76
CA THR A 542 14.87 -12.65 16.85
C THR A 542 13.86 -11.61 16.34
N GLN A 543 12.56 -11.90 16.40
CA GLN A 543 11.49 -10.99 15.96
C GLN A 543 10.87 -10.20 17.11
N LEU A 544 11.30 -10.47 18.35
CA LEU A 544 10.66 -9.93 19.55
C LEU A 544 10.61 -8.40 19.55
N LEU A 545 11.72 -7.74 19.22
CA LEU A 545 11.80 -6.28 19.22
C LEU A 545 10.87 -5.66 18.17
N ALA A 546 10.84 -6.23 16.96
CA ALA A 546 9.98 -5.76 15.88
C ALA A 546 8.49 -5.92 16.24
N VAL A 547 8.11 -7.09 16.78
CA VAL A 547 6.74 -7.34 17.23
C VAL A 547 6.35 -6.40 18.38
N GLN A 548 7.22 -6.20 19.38
CA GLN A 548 6.95 -5.27 20.49
C GLN A 548 6.83 -3.81 20.01
N ALA A 549 7.66 -3.39 19.07
CA ALA A 549 7.55 -2.06 18.46
C ALA A 549 6.20 -1.91 17.76
N LYS A 550 5.79 -2.89 16.96
CA LYS A 550 4.51 -2.86 16.25
C LYS A 550 3.32 -2.83 17.21
N LEU A 551 3.30 -3.68 18.23
CA LEU A 551 2.22 -3.72 19.22
C LEU A 551 2.11 -2.39 19.98
N ARG A 552 3.24 -1.76 20.34
CA ARG A 552 3.25 -0.42 20.96
C ARG A 552 2.72 0.64 20.01
N ALA A 553 3.10 0.62 18.73
CA ALA A 553 2.60 1.54 17.72
C ALA A 553 1.07 1.41 17.56
N ASN A 554 0.54 0.19 17.55
CA ASN A 554 -0.90 -0.04 17.49
C ASN A 554 -1.62 0.57 18.71
N GLN A 555 -1.13 0.31 19.93
CA GLN A 555 -1.70 0.90 21.16
C GLN A 555 -1.63 2.43 21.16
N SER A 556 -0.49 3.00 20.73
CA SER A 556 -0.27 4.44 20.61
C SER A 556 -1.30 5.09 19.68
N TRP A 557 -1.55 4.48 18.52
CA TRP A 557 -2.58 4.97 17.60
C TRP A 557 -3.98 4.89 18.22
N ILE A 558 -4.34 3.77 18.87
CA ILE A 558 -5.68 3.58 19.47
C ILE A 558 -5.96 4.66 20.51
N GLN A 559 -5.01 4.90 21.42
CA GLN A 559 -5.15 5.88 22.50
C GLN A 559 -5.36 7.31 21.98
N ARG A 560 -4.79 7.66 20.82
CA ARG A 560 -4.90 9.01 20.25
C ARG A 560 -6.10 9.18 19.32
N ASN A 561 -6.36 8.16 18.50
CA ASN A 561 -7.15 8.34 17.28
C ASN A 561 -8.47 7.58 17.30
N ALA A 562 -8.58 6.45 18.02
CA ALA A 562 -9.75 5.57 17.90
C ALA A 562 -11.06 6.30 18.23
N ALA A 563 -11.12 7.01 19.36
CA ALA A 563 -12.33 7.76 19.76
C ALA A 563 -12.71 8.86 18.76
N ILE A 564 -11.73 9.53 18.16
CA ILE A 564 -11.96 10.58 17.15
C ILE A 564 -12.54 9.94 15.89
N VAL A 565 -11.90 8.88 15.37
CA VAL A 565 -12.36 8.15 14.19
C VAL A 565 -13.76 7.58 14.40
N SER A 566 -14.03 6.92 15.54
CA SER A 566 -15.37 6.41 15.86
C SER A 566 -16.42 7.52 15.89
N SER A 567 -16.06 8.73 16.36
CA SER A 567 -16.98 9.87 16.34
C SER A 567 -17.29 10.38 14.94
N MET A 568 -16.29 10.37 14.04
CA MET A 568 -16.46 10.76 12.64
C MET A 568 -17.33 9.74 11.89
N LEU A 569 -17.17 8.45 12.18
CA LEU A 569 -17.97 7.40 11.56
C LEU A 569 -19.46 7.49 11.96
N LYS A 570 -19.74 7.88 13.21
CA LYS A 570 -21.11 8.08 13.71
C LYS A 570 -21.76 9.34 13.16
N ASN A 571 -20.97 10.39 12.95
CA ASN A 571 -21.44 11.67 12.42
C ASN A 571 -20.51 12.14 11.30
N PRO A 572 -20.65 11.60 10.08
CA PRO A 572 -19.81 11.97 8.95
C PRO A 572 -19.87 13.47 8.71
N ALA A 573 -18.72 14.11 8.59
CA ALA A 573 -18.63 15.55 8.38
C ALA A 573 -19.06 15.89 6.95
N GLN A 574 -20.33 16.28 6.77
CA GLN A 574 -20.84 16.60 5.43
C GLN A 574 -20.15 17.84 4.85
N VAL A 575 -19.75 17.75 3.58
CA VAL A 575 -19.33 18.90 2.79
C VAL A 575 -20.58 19.72 2.45
N ASP A 576 -20.62 20.99 2.89
CA ASP A 576 -21.69 21.92 2.50
C ASP A 576 -21.39 22.44 1.10
N LEU A 577 -21.95 21.77 0.08
CA LEU A 577 -21.83 22.14 -1.33
C LEU A 577 -22.65 23.39 -1.71
N GLN A 578 -23.31 24.06 -0.75
CA GLN A 578 -24.11 25.28 -0.99
C GLN A 578 -23.39 26.58 -0.60
N GLN A 579 -22.20 26.50 -0.02
CA GLN A 579 -21.27 27.62 0.20
C GLN A 579 -20.09 27.51 -0.75
#